data_AF-A0A671V7I4-F1
#
_entry.id   AF-A0A671V7I4-F1
#
_cell.length_a   1.000
_cell.length_b   1.000
_cell.length_c   1.000
_cell.angle_alpha   90.00
_cell.angle_beta   90.00
_cell.angle_gamma   90.00
#
_symmetry.space_group_name_H-M   'P 1'
#
loop_
_entity.id
_entity.type
_entity.pdbx_description
1 polymer ?
#
loop_
_entity_poly.entity_id
_entity_poly.type
_entity_poly.pdbx_seq_one_letter_code
_entity_poly.pdbx_strand_id
1 'polypeptide(L)'
;MGNHGSNLDDILAEDMHHWYNKFMRESPSGLITLFELKAILGLKGMSENANSYVEQVFFTFDMDGDGYIDFVEYIAAISLMLKGEINQKLKWYFKLFDQDGNGKIDREELETIFSAVQDITRNRDIDPEEIVALIFERIDVKGEGELTLEEFIEGAKDHEDIMDMLKKMMDLTPVLIIIVEGREG
;
A
#
# COMPACT_ATOMS: atom_id res chain seq x y z
N MET A 1 -9.78 -30.01 10.47
CA MET A 1 -11.13 -29.59 10.04
C MET A 1 -11.33 -28.18 10.60
N GLY A 2 -11.48 -27.08 9.87
CA GLY A 2 -11.56 -26.88 8.43
C GLY A 2 -10.52 -25.86 7.94
N ASN A 3 -10.17 -26.03 6.67
CA ASN A 3 -9.20 -25.22 5.94
C ASN A 3 -9.92 -23.95 5.45
N HIS A 4 -9.60 -22.78 6.00
CA HIS A 4 -10.06 -21.46 5.49
C HIS A 4 -9.20 -20.98 4.30
N GLY A 5 -8.77 -21.90 3.43
CA GLY A 5 -8.02 -21.60 2.20
C GLY A 5 -8.89 -21.50 0.94
N SER A 6 -10.19 -21.78 1.03
CA SER A 6 -11.11 -21.96 -0.11
C SER A 6 -11.92 -20.71 -0.49
N ASN A 7 -11.27 -19.54 -0.54
CA ASN A 7 -11.95 -18.32 -1.01
C ASN A 7 -11.02 -17.51 -1.92
N LEU A 8 -9.72 -17.50 -1.63
CA LEU A 8 -8.75 -16.64 -2.32
C LEU A 8 -8.27 -17.19 -3.68
N ASP A 9 -8.08 -18.51 -3.78
CA ASP A 9 -7.81 -19.15 -5.06
C ASP A 9 -9.04 -19.10 -5.96
N ASP A 10 -10.25 -19.17 -5.38
CA ASP A 10 -11.49 -19.03 -6.14
C ASP A 10 -11.70 -17.59 -6.65
N ILE A 11 -11.33 -16.55 -5.89
CA ILE A 11 -11.42 -15.12 -6.30
C ILE A 11 -10.44 -14.75 -7.43
N LEU A 12 -9.22 -15.30 -7.41
CA LEU A 12 -8.24 -15.07 -8.49
C LEU A 12 -8.37 -16.08 -9.63
N ALA A 13 -9.02 -17.23 -9.39
CA ALA A 13 -9.47 -18.15 -10.42
C ALA A 13 -10.82 -17.76 -11.02
N GLU A 14 -11.52 -16.76 -10.46
CA GLU A 14 -12.54 -16.04 -11.21
C GLU A 14 -11.85 -15.53 -12.48
N ASP A 15 -12.48 -15.87 -13.60
CA ASP A 15 -11.97 -15.69 -14.94
C ASP A 15 -11.30 -14.31 -15.07
N MET A 16 -10.09 -14.20 -15.64
CA MET A 16 -9.43 -12.91 -15.88
C MET A 16 -10.40 -11.93 -16.60
N HIS A 17 -11.33 -12.49 -17.37
CA HIS A 17 -12.49 -11.81 -17.93
C HIS A 17 -13.44 -11.15 -16.91
N HIS A 18 -13.72 -11.77 -15.76
CA HIS A 18 -14.49 -11.17 -14.66
C HIS A 18 -13.84 -9.89 -14.17
N TRP A 19 -12.56 -9.96 -13.79
CA TRP A 19 -11.81 -8.80 -13.31
C TRP A 19 -11.66 -7.72 -14.37
N TYR A 20 -11.42 -8.11 -15.62
CA TYR A 20 -11.39 -7.18 -16.75
C TYR A 20 -12.73 -6.49 -16.96
N ASN A 21 -13.83 -7.24 -16.96
CA ASN A 21 -15.17 -6.66 -17.11
C ASN A 21 -15.52 -5.73 -15.95
N LYS A 22 -15.09 -6.07 -14.73
CA LYS A 22 -15.27 -5.21 -13.55
C LYS A 22 -14.49 -3.92 -13.69
N PHE A 23 -13.20 -4.02 -14.02
CA PHE A 23 -12.32 -2.89 -14.26
C PHE A 23 -12.89 -1.97 -15.35
N MET A 24 -13.31 -2.52 -16.49
CA MET A 24 -13.92 -1.76 -17.59
C MET A 24 -15.28 -1.15 -17.23
N ARG A 25 -16.00 -1.68 -16.23
CA ARG A 25 -17.26 -1.09 -15.73
C ARG A 25 -16.99 0.15 -14.89
N GLU A 26 -15.93 0.13 -14.08
CA GLU A 26 -15.55 1.23 -13.18
C GLU A 26 -14.70 2.29 -13.89
N SER A 27 -13.86 1.86 -14.84
CA SER A 27 -13.07 2.69 -15.73
C SER A 27 -13.27 2.27 -17.20
N PRO A 28 -14.28 2.84 -17.89
CA PRO A 28 -14.54 2.55 -19.30
C PRO A 28 -13.41 2.97 -20.26
N SER A 29 -12.51 3.86 -19.82
CA SER A 29 -11.30 4.24 -20.56
C SER A 29 -10.25 3.13 -20.59
N GLY A 30 -10.34 2.16 -19.69
CA GLY A 30 -9.31 1.15 -19.47
C GLY A 30 -8.10 1.66 -18.69
N LEU A 31 -8.20 2.85 -18.09
CA LEU A 31 -7.14 3.52 -17.34
C LEU A 31 -7.75 4.15 -16.09
N ILE A 32 -7.20 3.88 -14.91
CA ILE A 32 -7.61 4.54 -13.67
C ILE A 32 -6.71 5.75 -13.44
N THR A 33 -7.30 6.93 -13.36
CA THR A 33 -6.61 8.15 -12.94
C THR A 33 -6.58 8.28 -11.42
N LEU A 34 -5.67 9.10 -10.88
CA LEU A 34 -5.64 9.42 -9.45
C LEU A 34 -7.00 9.93 -8.93
N PHE A 35 -7.70 10.74 -9.74
CA PHE A 35 -9.02 11.25 -9.37
C PHE A 35 -10.06 10.14 -9.26
N GLU A 36 -10.02 9.16 -10.16
CA GLU A 36 -10.90 7.99 -10.12
C GLU A 36 -10.54 7.08 -8.95
N LEU A 37 -9.25 6.84 -8.68
CA LEU A 37 -8.83 6.07 -7.50
C LEU A 37 -9.32 6.73 -6.20
N LYS A 38 -9.11 8.04 -6.04
CA LYS A 38 -9.65 8.81 -4.90
C LYS A 38 -11.18 8.69 -4.78
N ALA A 39 -11.88 8.62 -5.92
CA ALA A 39 -13.33 8.41 -5.94
C ALA A 39 -13.71 6.99 -5.50
N ILE A 40 -13.04 5.96 -6.03
CA ILE A 40 -13.27 4.54 -5.73
C ILE A 40 -13.09 4.31 -4.23
N LEU A 41 -11.99 4.81 -3.66
CA LEU A 41 -11.67 4.69 -2.25
C LEU A 41 -12.57 5.53 -1.32
N GLY A 42 -13.46 6.36 -1.87
CA GLY A 42 -14.37 7.20 -1.08
C GLY A 42 -13.66 8.36 -0.36
N LEU A 43 -12.46 8.74 -0.81
CA LEU A 43 -11.58 9.69 -0.14
C LEU A 43 -11.80 11.13 -0.64
N LYS A 44 -12.88 11.37 -1.38
CA LYS A 44 -13.28 12.72 -1.81
C LYS A 44 -13.60 13.58 -0.58
N GLY A 45 -12.72 14.54 -0.28
CA GLY A 45 -12.88 15.51 0.82
C GLY A 45 -12.06 15.21 2.08
N MET A 46 -11.04 14.34 2.02
CA MET A 46 -10.09 14.15 3.13
C MET A 46 -9.02 15.27 3.20
N SER A 47 -8.25 15.29 4.29
CA SER A 47 -7.15 16.25 4.53
C SER A 47 -6.07 16.19 3.44
N GLU A 48 -5.23 17.22 3.33
CA GLU A 48 -4.08 17.23 2.40
C GLU A 48 -3.15 16.04 2.64
N ASN A 49 -2.92 15.63 3.90
CA ASN A 49 -2.09 14.48 4.23
C ASN A 49 -2.70 13.17 3.70
N ALA A 50 -4.01 12.95 3.90
CA ALA A 50 -4.69 11.78 3.36
C ALA A 50 -4.66 11.76 1.82
N ASN A 51 -4.75 12.93 1.16
CA ASN A 51 -4.59 13.02 -0.29
C ASN A 51 -3.18 12.64 -0.74
N SER A 52 -2.15 13.06 0.00
CA SER A 52 -0.74 12.71 -0.27
C SER A 52 -0.52 11.20 -0.18
N TYR A 53 -1.03 10.51 0.84
CA TYR A 53 -0.90 9.05 0.92
C TYR A 53 -1.60 8.33 -0.24
N VAL A 54 -2.76 8.81 -0.68
CA VAL A 54 -3.45 8.19 -1.83
C VAL A 54 -2.68 8.43 -3.12
N GLU A 55 -2.05 9.59 -3.25
CA GLU A 55 -1.11 9.87 -4.34
C GLU A 55 0.07 8.91 -4.31
N GLN A 56 0.66 8.67 -3.14
CA GLN A 56 1.75 7.70 -3.02
C GLN A 56 1.29 6.27 -3.33
N VAL A 57 0.13 5.84 -2.83
CA VAL A 57 -0.46 4.53 -3.16
C VAL A 57 -0.72 4.41 -4.66
N PHE A 58 -1.22 5.48 -5.29
CA PHE A 58 -1.41 5.54 -6.74
C PHE A 58 -0.10 5.35 -7.50
N PHE A 59 0.93 6.12 -7.16
CA PHE A 59 2.25 6.02 -7.80
C PHE A 59 2.94 4.67 -7.54
N THR A 60 2.59 3.98 -6.46
CA THR A 60 3.13 2.63 -6.22
C THR A 60 2.41 1.55 -7.06
N PHE A 61 1.22 1.84 -7.58
CA PHE A 61 0.51 0.96 -8.53
C PHE A 61 0.82 1.30 -9.99
N ASP A 62 1.04 2.57 -10.29
CA ASP A 62 1.55 3.07 -11.58
C ASP A 62 3.04 2.65 -11.72
N MET A 63 3.26 1.46 -12.27
CA MET A 63 4.56 0.81 -12.31
C MET A 63 5.47 1.40 -13.40
N ASP A 64 4.89 1.94 -14.47
CA ASP A 64 5.62 2.55 -15.57
C ASP A 64 5.70 4.09 -15.51
N GLY A 65 4.96 4.71 -14.59
CA GLY A 65 5.01 6.14 -14.30
C GLY A 65 4.28 6.99 -15.33
N ASP A 66 3.35 6.41 -16.08
CA ASP A 66 2.60 7.11 -17.13
C ASP A 66 1.48 8.02 -16.58
N GLY A 67 1.23 7.95 -15.26
CA GLY A 67 0.21 8.71 -14.55
C GLY A 67 -1.17 8.04 -14.56
N TYR A 68 -1.25 6.78 -14.96
CA TYR A 68 -2.45 5.96 -15.00
C TYR A 68 -2.17 4.60 -14.35
N ILE A 69 -3.24 3.93 -13.91
CA ILE A 69 -3.16 2.51 -13.54
C ILE A 69 -3.92 1.73 -14.62
N ASP A 70 -3.20 0.94 -15.40
CA ASP A 70 -3.78 0.06 -16.41
C ASP A 70 -4.30 -1.25 -15.80
N PHE A 71 -4.91 -2.10 -16.63
CA PHE A 71 -5.46 -3.37 -16.14
C PHE A 71 -4.40 -4.35 -15.62
N VAL A 72 -3.20 -4.35 -16.22
CA VAL A 72 -2.09 -5.22 -15.82
C VAL A 72 -1.59 -4.80 -14.43
N GLU A 73 -1.40 -3.50 -14.23
CA GLU A 73 -0.97 -2.89 -12.97
C GLU A 73 -2.02 -3.10 -11.87
N TYR A 74 -3.29 -2.90 -12.21
CA TYR A 74 -4.41 -3.16 -11.31
C TYR A 74 -4.43 -4.63 -10.81
N ILE A 75 -4.27 -5.60 -11.71
CA ILE A 75 -4.23 -7.02 -11.33
C ILE A 75 -2.95 -7.38 -10.58
N ALA A 76 -1.82 -6.77 -10.92
CA ALA A 76 -0.56 -6.95 -10.20
C ALA A 76 -0.69 -6.46 -8.75
N ALA A 77 -1.28 -5.27 -8.54
CA ALA A 77 -1.56 -4.72 -7.22
C ALA A 77 -2.47 -5.64 -6.39
N ILE A 78 -3.59 -6.09 -6.96
CA ILE A 78 -4.51 -7.03 -6.28
C ILE A 78 -3.78 -8.34 -5.93
N SER A 79 -3.03 -8.89 -6.87
CA SER A 79 -2.27 -10.15 -6.67
C SER A 79 -1.24 -10.01 -5.55
N LEU A 80 -0.52 -8.88 -5.50
CA LEU A 80 0.46 -8.59 -4.46
C LEU A 80 -0.19 -8.45 -3.09
N MET A 81 -1.34 -7.77 -2.98
CA MET A 81 -2.00 -7.61 -1.69
C MET A 81 -2.55 -8.95 -1.17
N LEU A 82 -3.18 -9.75 -2.05
CA LEU A 82 -3.80 -11.02 -1.69
C LEU A 82 -2.77 -12.14 -1.44
N LYS A 83 -1.76 -12.27 -2.31
CA LYS A 83 -0.84 -13.43 -2.36
C LYS A 83 0.63 -13.08 -2.28
N GLY A 84 0.98 -11.80 -2.19
CA GLY A 84 2.38 -11.38 -2.10
C GLY A 84 3.08 -12.02 -0.90
N GLU A 85 4.21 -12.66 -1.18
CA GLU A 85 5.13 -13.09 -0.13
C GLU A 85 5.59 -11.88 0.69
N ILE A 86 5.95 -12.11 1.95
CA ILE A 86 6.32 -11.01 2.86
C ILE A 86 7.42 -10.11 2.28
N ASN A 87 8.40 -10.69 1.58
CA ASN A 87 9.47 -9.95 0.92
C ASN A 87 8.96 -9.07 -0.23
N GLN A 88 7.96 -9.52 -0.99
CA GLN A 88 7.38 -8.73 -2.07
C GLN A 88 6.58 -7.56 -1.50
N LYS A 89 5.84 -7.81 -0.41
CA LYS A 89 5.11 -6.76 0.31
C LYS A 89 6.06 -5.72 0.90
N LEU A 90 7.15 -6.15 1.54
CA LEU A 90 8.16 -5.23 2.08
C LEU A 90 8.84 -4.39 0.99
N LYS A 91 9.16 -4.97 -0.18
CA LYS A 91 9.68 -4.19 -1.33
C LYS A 91 8.68 -3.15 -1.82
N TRP A 92 7.40 -3.48 -1.80
CA TRP A 92 6.34 -2.57 -2.19
C TRP A 92 6.14 -1.46 -1.15
N TYR A 93 6.16 -1.80 0.15
CA TYR A 93 6.15 -0.80 1.22
C TYR A 93 7.35 0.13 1.12
N PHE A 94 8.53 -0.40 0.83
CA PHE A 94 9.72 0.40 0.63
C PHE A 94 9.52 1.46 -0.46
N LYS A 95 9.02 1.05 -1.62
CA LYS A 95 8.70 1.98 -2.72
C LYS A 95 7.64 3.03 -2.37
N LEU A 96 6.72 2.69 -1.47
CA LEU A 96 5.72 3.64 -1.00
C LEU A 96 6.31 4.69 -0.05
N PHE A 97 7.30 4.29 0.76
CA PHE A 97 7.98 5.20 1.68
C PHE A 97 9.00 6.09 0.97
N ASP A 98 9.76 5.56 0.00
CA ASP A 98 10.75 6.27 -0.83
C ASP A 98 10.02 7.18 -1.85
N GLN A 99 9.66 8.40 -1.42
CA GLN A 99 8.82 9.33 -2.19
C GLN A 99 9.60 10.03 -3.30
N ASP A 100 10.88 10.30 -3.07
CA ASP A 100 11.74 10.95 -4.05
C ASP A 100 12.37 9.94 -5.05
N GLY A 101 12.25 8.64 -4.78
CA GLY A 101 12.73 7.55 -5.62
C GLY A 101 14.26 7.42 -5.61
N ASN A 102 14.93 7.92 -4.57
CA ASN A 102 16.38 7.88 -4.46
C ASN A 102 16.91 6.49 -4.07
N GLY A 103 16.03 5.54 -3.75
CA GLY A 103 16.36 4.17 -3.38
C GLY A 103 16.69 3.99 -1.91
N LYS A 104 16.38 4.99 -1.07
CA LYS A 104 16.53 5.00 0.38
C LYS A 104 15.30 5.66 0.99
N ILE A 105 15.09 5.42 2.28
CA ILE A 105 14.01 6.04 3.04
C ILE A 105 14.60 6.94 4.12
N ASP A 106 14.26 8.22 4.09
CA ASP A 106 14.64 9.15 5.15
C ASP A 106 13.57 9.28 6.25
N ARG A 107 13.86 10.10 7.27
CA ARG A 107 12.95 10.31 8.41
C ARG A 107 11.69 11.06 8.00
N GLU A 108 11.83 12.09 7.17
CA GLU A 108 10.72 12.95 6.74
C GLU A 108 9.71 12.16 5.91
N GLU A 109 10.21 11.27 5.06
CA GLU A 109 9.43 10.34 4.24
C GLU A 109 8.59 9.38 5.09
N LEU A 110 9.19 8.77 6.12
CA LEU A 110 8.46 7.90 7.07
C LEU A 110 7.42 8.67 7.89
N GLU A 111 7.79 9.84 8.42
CA GLU A 111 6.87 10.68 9.20
C GLU A 111 5.66 11.11 8.37
N THR A 112 5.87 11.45 7.11
CA THR A 112 4.82 11.85 6.17
C THR A 112 3.82 10.72 5.96
N ILE A 113 4.30 9.50 5.67
CA ILE A 113 3.42 8.36 5.46
C ILE A 113 2.67 7.98 6.75
N PHE A 114 3.34 7.95 7.90
CA PHE A 114 2.66 7.62 9.16
C PHE A 114 1.60 8.65 9.53
N SER A 115 1.89 9.94 9.37
CA SER A 115 0.91 11.01 9.58
C SER A 115 -0.32 10.84 8.69
N ALA A 116 -0.10 10.47 7.42
CA ALA A 116 -1.19 10.31 6.48
C ALA A 116 -2.04 9.05 6.74
N VAL A 117 -1.42 7.94 7.15
CA VAL A 117 -2.14 6.72 7.55
C VAL A 117 -3.00 6.97 8.79
N GLN A 118 -2.51 7.75 9.77
CA GLN A 118 -3.29 8.12 10.95
C GLN A 118 -4.51 8.98 10.59
N ASP A 119 -4.36 9.90 9.66
CA ASP A 119 -5.48 10.72 9.17
C ASP A 119 -6.56 9.87 8.47
N ILE A 120 -6.16 8.85 7.71
CA ILE A 120 -7.08 7.95 7.00
C ILE A 120 -7.78 6.98 7.95
N THR A 121 -7.01 6.32 8.80
CA THR A 121 -7.53 5.32 9.75
C THR A 121 -8.18 5.94 10.98
N ARG A 122 -8.00 7.25 11.18
CA ARG A 122 -8.37 8.00 12.40
C ARG A 122 -7.76 7.41 13.66
N ASN A 123 -6.67 6.66 13.52
CA ASN A 123 -5.94 6.09 14.63
C ASN A 123 -4.90 7.11 15.12
N ARG A 124 -5.04 7.59 16.35
CA ARG A 124 -4.09 8.52 16.99
C ARG A 124 -3.42 7.92 18.22
N ASP A 125 -3.36 6.59 18.30
CA ASP A 125 -2.86 5.90 19.48
C ASP A 125 -1.33 6.00 19.65
N ILE A 126 -0.60 6.36 18.59
CA ILE A 126 0.87 6.44 18.58
C ILE A 126 1.29 7.71 17.86
N ASP A 127 2.35 8.39 18.30
CA ASP A 127 2.90 9.56 17.60
C ASP A 127 3.76 9.12 16.39
N PRO A 128 3.57 9.67 15.18
CA PRO A 128 4.44 9.39 14.03
C PRO A 128 5.93 9.58 14.33
N GLU A 129 6.30 10.62 15.08
CA GLU A 129 7.71 10.90 15.41
C GLU A 129 8.31 9.79 16.29
N GLU A 130 7.53 9.26 17.24
CA GLU A 130 7.96 8.16 18.11
C GLU A 130 8.15 6.86 17.32
N ILE A 131 7.28 6.59 16.35
CA ILE A 131 7.41 5.43 15.45
C ILE A 131 8.67 5.55 14.60
N VAL A 132 8.90 6.71 13.98
CA VAL A 132 10.08 6.93 13.15
C VAL A 132 11.35 6.80 13.97
N ALA A 133 11.39 7.38 15.17
CA ALA A 133 12.52 7.23 16.08
C ALA A 133 12.81 5.76 16.39
N LEU A 134 11.78 4.97 16.71
CA LEU A 134 11.89 3.55 17.01
C LEU A 134 12.40 2.73 15.81
N ILE A 135 11.90 3.03 14.60
CA ILE A 135 12.34 2.35 13.36
C ILE A 135 13.82 2.62 13.12
N PHE A 136 14.25 3.88 13.14
CA PHE A 136 15.65 4.22 12.88
C PHE A 136 16.58 3.69 13.98
N GLU A 137 16.18 3.73 15.25
CA GLU A 137 17.01 3.16 16.34
C GLU A 137 17.30 1.67 16.14
N ARG A 138 16.36 0.93 15.55
CA ARG A 138 16.45 -0.52 15.41
C ARG A 138 16.96 -0.99 14.05
N ILE A 139 16.61 -0.27 12.98
CA ILE A 139 16.84 -0.70 11.60
C ILE A 139 18.03 0.02 10.95
N ASP A 140 18.33 1.28 11.33
CA ASP A 140 19.49 2.03 10.82
C ASP A 140 20.79 1.56 11.51
N VAL A 141 21.19 0.32 11.23
CA VAL A 141 22.37 -0.31 11.83
C VAL A 141 23.66 0.43 11.47
N LYS A 142 23.71 1.08 10.30
CA LYS A 142 24.87 1.84 9.84
C LYS A 142 24.90 3.27 10.37
N GLY A 143 23.78 3.79 10.86
CA GLY A 143 23.66 5.14 11.41
C GLY A 143 23.82 6.22 10.34
N GLU A 144 23.41 5.94 9.11
CA GLU A 144 23.52 6.88 7.99
C GLU A 144 22.39 7.92 7.98
N GLY A 145 21.33 7.70 8.76
CA GLY A 145 20.15 8.55 8.78
C GLY A 145 19.18 8.29 7.63
N GLU A 146 19.46 7.27 6.81
CA GLU A 146 18.66 6.82 5.67
C GLU A 146 18.62 5.29 5.68
N LEU A 147 17.48 4.68 5.32
CA LEU A 147 17.32 3.22 5.28
C LEU A 147 17.41 2.71 3.86
N THR A 148 18.36 1.81 3.59
CA THR A 148 18.39 1.05 2.33
C THR A 148 17.30 -0.01 2.28
N LEU A 149 16.98 -0.51 1.07
CA LEU A 149 16.02 -1.61 0.91
C LEU A 149 16.41 -2.85 1.72
N GLU A 150 17.70 -3.19 1.73
CA GLU A 150 18.20 -4.32 2.51
C GLU A 150 18.02 -4.10 4.01
N GLU A 151 18.36 -2.92 4.53
CA GLU A 151 18.16 -2.58 5.94
C GLU A 151 16.68 -2.64 6.31
N PHE A 152 15.81 -2.04 5.50
CA PHE A 152 14.38 -2.05 5.73
C PHE A 152 13.80 -3.48 5.78
N ILE A 153 14.18 -4.33 4.83
CA ILE A 153 13.69 -5.72 4.75
C ILE A 153 14.20 -6.55 5.92
N GLU A 154 15.51 -6.54 6.18
CA GLU A 154 16.11 -7.36 7.22
C GLU A 154 15.72 -6.85 8.61
N GLY A 155 15.73 -5.54 8.82
CA GLY A 155 15.27 -4.92 10.07
C GLY A 155 13.79 -5.19 10.36
N ALA A 156 12.91 -5.12 9.36
CA ALA A 156 11.51 -5.49 9.54
C ALA A 156 11.35 -6.97 9.90
N LYS A 157 12.16 -7.88 9.35
CA LYS A 157 12.08 -9.32 9.70
C LYS A 157 12.63 -9.62 11.08
N ASP A 158 13.70 -8.95 11.49
CA ASP A 158 14.35 -9.17 12.78
C ASP A 158 13.56 -8.56 13.94
N HIS A 159 12.69 -7.58 13.66
CA HIS A 159 11.84 -6.90 14.64
C HIS A 159 10.35 -7.16 14.38
N GLU A 160 9.79 -8.17 15.06
CA GLU A 160 8.39 -8.59 14.89
C GLU A 160 7.38 -7.47 15.18
N ASP A 161 7.68 -6.57 16.13
CA ASP A 161 6.87 -5.41 16.44
C ASP A 161 6.81 -4.40 15.27
N ILE A 162 7.94 -4.16 14.61
CA ILE A 162 8.00 -3.31 13.40
C ILE A 162 7.24 -3.99 12.25
N MET A 163 7.42 -5.30 12.06
CA MET A 163 6.71 -6.04 11.02
C MET A 163 5.19 -5.98 11.19
N ASP A 164 4.71 -6.19 12.40
CA ASP A 164 3.28 -6.16 12.70
C ASP A 164 2.70 -4.76 12.56
N MET A 165 3.47 -3.74 12.93
CA MET A 165 3.12 -2.35 12.72
C MET A 165 3.00 -2.03 11.23
N LEU A 166 3.98 -2.40 10.41
CA LEU A 166 3.95 -2.23 8.94
C LEU A 166 2.76 -2.95 8.32
N LYS A 167 2.46 -4.20 8.74
CA LYS A 167 1.29 -4.94 8.24
C LYS A 167 -0.03 -4.25 8.57
N LYS A 168 -0.17 -3.73 9.79
CA LYS A 168 -1.40 -3.06 10.23
C LYS A 168 -1.63 -1.73 9.51
N MET A 169 -0.57 -0.94 9.32
CA MET A 169 -0.68 0.34 8.61
C MET A 169 -0.95 0.16 7.13
N MET A 170 -0.29 -0.83 6.53
CA MET A 170 -0.46 -1.18 5.13
C MET A 170 -1.57 -2.20 4.91
N ASP A 171 -2.48 -2.35 5.89
CA ASP A 171 -3.65 -3.19 5.76
C ASP A 171 -4.66 -2.52 4.83
N LEU A 172 -4.46 -2.77 3.53
CA LEU A 172 -5.37 -2.36 2.48
C LEU A 172 -6.54 -3.34 2.32
N THR A 173 -6.79 -4.25 3.27
CA THR A 173 -7.97 -5.12 3.24
C THR A 173 -9.28 -4.32 3.04
N PRO A 174 -9.50 -3.15 3.67
CA PRO A 174 -10.70 -2.33 3.38
C PRO A 174 -10.77 -1.87 1.92
N VAL A 175 -9.62 -1.51 1.34
CA VAL A 175 -9.49 -1.12 -0.06
C VAL A 175 -9.78 -2.31 -0.97
N LEU A 176 -9.21 -3.48 -0.66
CA LEU A 176 -9.48 -4.73 -1.36
C LEU A 176 -10.95 -5.12 -1.29
N ILE A 177 -11.61 -4.98 -0.13
CA ILE A 177 -13.04 -5.26 0.01
C ILE A 177 -13.85 -4.36 -0.91
N ILE A 178 -13.58 -3.04 -0.94
CA ILE A 178 -14.25 -2.11 -1.85
C ILE A 178 -14.00 -2.51 -3.32
N ILE A 179 -12.77 -2.90 -3.64
CA ILE A 179 -12.35 -3.31 -4.98
C ILE A 179 -12.93 -4.68 -5.39
N VAL A 180 -13.14 -5.62 -4.45
CA VAL A 180 -13.61 -7.00 -4.69
C VAL A 180 -15.15 -7.07 -4.65
N GLU A 181 -15.79 -6.39 -3.71
CA GLU A 181 -17.26 -6.38 -3.59
C GLU A 181 -17.89 -5.32 -4.52
N GLY A 182 -17.12 -4.30 -4.93
CA GLY A 182 -17.66 -3.14 -5.64
C GLY A 182 -18.48 -2.26 -4.70
N ARG A 183 -18.76 -1.01 -5.09
CA ARG A 183 -19.75 -0.20 -4.36
C ARG A 183 -21.13 -0.90 -4.45
N GLU A 184 -21.60 -1.47 -3.35
CA GLU A 184 -23.05 -1.57 -3.15
C GLU A 184 -23.59 -0.14 -3.13
N GLY A 185 -24.29 0.22 -4.20
CA GLY A 185 -24.97 1.51 -4.34
C GLY A 185 -26.26 1.56 -3.54
#